data_AF-A0A158KLJ9-F1
#
_entry.id   AF-A0A158KLJ9-F1
#
_cell.length_a   1.000
_cell.length_b   1.000
_cell.length_c   1.000
_cell.angle_alpha   90.00
_cell.angle_beta   90.00
_cell.angle_gamma   90.00
#
_symmetry.space_group_name_H-M   'P 1'
#
loop_
_entity.id
_entity.type
_entity.pdbx_description
1 polymer ?
#
loop_
_entity_poly.entity_id
_entity_poly.type
_entity_poly.pdbx_seq_one_letter_code
_entity_poly.pdbx_strand_id
1 'polypeptide(L)'
;MGHTVKLMAPQFVKPYLKTNKNDMNDAEAVCEAVQRPNMRFVAVKTVEQQSILHLHVSRQLLVKMRTQVSNHLRGLLSEYGLILLVMCAAAGLHAD
;
A
#
# COMPACT_ATOMS: atom_id res chain seq x y z
N MET A 1 -6.59 3.17 33.51
CA MET A 1 -6.08 2.71 32.21
C MET A 1 -7.18 1.89 31.54
N GLY A 2 -8.05 2.51 30.73
CA GLY A 2 -9.30 1.87 30.28
C GLY A 2 -10.01 2.64 29.16
N HIS A 3 -9.25 3.23 28.24
CA HIS A 3 -9.84 3.98 27.13
C HIS A 3 -10.28 3.03 26.01
N THR A 4 -11.54 3.16 25.59
CA THR A 4 -12.06 2.47 24.40
C THR A 4 -11.52 3.17 23.15
N VAL A 5 -10.49 2.58 22.55
CA VAL A 5 -9.90 3.09 21.30
C VAL A 5 -10.80 2.71 20.12
N LYS A 6 -11.10 3.69 19.26
CA LYS A 6 -11.81 3.47 17.99
C LYS A 6 -10.93 3.91 16.84
N LEU A 7 -10.84 3.10 15.79
CA LEU A 7 -10.09 3.44 14.58
C LEU A 7 -11.01 4.21 13.62
N MET A 8 -10.53 5.33 13.09
CA MET A 8 -11.23 6.09 12.06
C MET A 8 -10.45 6.03 10.75
N ALA A 9 -11.16 5.85 9.63
CA ALA A 9 -10.50 5.89 8.32
C ALA A 9 -10.05 7.33 8.02
N PRO A 10 -8.81 7.56 7.54
CA PRO A 10 -8.31 8.91 7.27
C PRO A 10 -9.12 9.64 6.20
N GLN A 11 -9.81 8.92 5.33
CA GLN A 11 -10.73 9.47 4.33
C GLN A 11 -11.90 10.23 4.95
N PHE A 12 -12.33 9.86 6.17
CA PHE A 12 -13.40 10.54 6.89
C PHE A 12 -12.91 11.75 7.70
N VAL A 13 -11.60 11.82 7.99
CA VAL A 13 -10.97 12.97 8.68
C VAL A 13 -10.61 14.07 7.68
N LYS A 14 -10.19 13.68 6.47
CA LYS A 14 -9.70 14.60 5.42
C LYS A 14 -10.60 15.82 5.14
N PRO A 15 -11.94 15.74 5.15
CA PRO A 15 -12.79 16.92 4.92
C PRO A 15 -12.69 18.00 6.00
N TYR A 16 -12.21 17.66 7.21
CA TYR A 16 -12.11 18.58 8.35
C TYR A 16 -10.69 19.17 8.51
N LEU A 17 -9.76 18.75 7.66
CA LEU A 17 -8.38 19.20 7.69
C LEU A 17 -8.26 20.62 7.10
N LYS A 18 -7.76 21.55 7.92
CA LYS A 18 -7.38 22.89 7.46
C LYS A 18 -6.16 22.78 6.53
N THR A 19 -6.05 23.71 5.58
CA THR A 19 -5.21 23.60 4.36
C THR A 19 -3.72 23.32 4.61
N ASN A 20 -3.16 23.81 5.71
CA ASN A 20 -1.76 23.59 6.06
C ASN A 20 -1.61 22.44 7.06
N LYS A 21 -0.69 21.52 6.75
CA LYS A 21 -0.35 20.42 7.64
C LYS A 21 0.35 20.94 8.90
N ASN A 22 -0.28 20.72 10.04
CA ASN A 22 0.25 20.97 11.38
C ASN A 22 -0.49 20.00 12.32
N ASP A 23 0.21 19.44 13.30
CA ASP A 23 -0.34 18.51 14.30
C ASP A 23 -1.57 19.10 15.02
N MET A 24 -1.60 20.42 15.24
CA MET A 24 -2.76 21.11 15.80
C MET A 24 -4.02 20.98 14.92
N ASN A 25 -3.86 21.16 13.60
CA ASN A 25 -4.96 21.04 12.65
C ASN A 25 -5.40 19.59 12.48
N ASP A 26 -4.45 18.64 12.53
CA ASP A 26 -4.75 17.21 12.49
C ASP A 26 -5.58 16.79 13.72
N ALA A 27 -5.20 17.24 14.91
CA ALA A 27 -5.93 16.97 16.14
C ALA A 27 -7.34 17.57 16.12
N GLU A 28 -7.48 18.82 15.69
CA GLU A 28 -8.78 19.49 15.55
C GLU A 28 -9.69 18.76 14.57
N ALA A 29 -9.16 18.37 13.40
CA ALA A 29 -9.90 17.62 12.39
C ALA A 29 -10.39 16.27 12.91
N VAL A 30 -9.55 15.54 13.67
CA VAL A 30 -9.96 14.27 14.30
C VAL A 30 -11.03 14.50 15.35
N CYS A 31 -10.86 15.51 16.22
CA CYS A 31 -11.85 15.85 17.25
C CYS A 31 -13.21 16.23 16.64
N GLU A 32 -13.21 16.98 15.54
CA GLU A 32 -14.43 17.37 14.83
C GLU A 32 -15.09 16.17 14.14
N ALA A 33 -14.29 15.34 13.45
CA ALA A 33 -14.77 14.14 12.78
C ALA A 33 -15.45 13.17 13.77
N VAL A 34 -14.84 12.93 14.94
CA VAL A 34 -15.38 12.02 15.97
C VAL A 34 -16.75 12.47 16.50
N GLN A 35 -17.03 13.78 16.51
CA GLN A 35 -18.29 14.32 17.02
C GLN A 35 -19.47 14.20 16.05
N ARG A 36 -19.23 13.81 14.79
CA ARG A 36 -20.30 13.70 13.79
C ARG A 36 -21.21 12.50 14.09
N PRO A 37 -22.55 12.68 14.08
CA PRO A 37 -23.49 11.64 14.48
C PRO A 37 -23.48 10.40 13.57
N ASN A 38 -23.15 10.59 12.28
CA ASN A 38 -23.07 9.52 11.28
C ASN A 38 -21.63 9.01 11.06
N MET A 39 -20.72 9.22 12.02
CA MET A 39 -19.33 8.81 11.88
C MET A 39 -19.18 7.29 11.92
N ARG A 40 -18.43 6.73 10.96
CA ARG A 40 -18.19 5.28 10.87
C ARG A 40 -16.76 4.94 11.28
N PHE A 41 -16.64 4.09 12.29
CA PHE A 41 -15.37 3.56 12.76
C PHE A 41 -15.03 2.24 12.06
N VAL A 42 -13.72 2.00 11.92
CA VAL A 42 -13.18 0.77 11.35
C VAL A 42 -12.96 -0.24 12.48
N ALA A 43 -13.41 -1.47 12.27
CA ALA A 43 -13.14 -2.55 13.20
C ALA A 43 -11.64 -2.89 13.21
N VAL A 44 -11.14 -3.30 14.39
CA VAL A 44 -9.80 -3.88 14.48
C VAL A 44 -9.81 -5.20 13.72
N LYS A 45 -8.82 -5.40 12.84
CA LYS A 45 -8.71 -6.63 12.06
C LYS A 45 -8.42 -7.81 12.99
N THR A 46 -9.01 -8.96 12.69
CA THR A 46 -8.62 -10.21 13.36
C THR A 46 -7.23 -10.64 12.89
N VAL A 47 -6.61 -11.54 13.65
CA VAL A 47 -5.28 -12.08 13.32
C VAL A 47 -5.30 -12.78 11.96
N GLU A 48 -6.39 -13.47 11.65
CA GLU A 48 -6.61 -14.19 10.38
C GLU A 48 -6.79 -13.21 9.21
N GLN A 49 -7.54 -12.12 9.41
CA GLN A 49 -7.69 -11.08 8.38
C GLN A 49 -6.36 -10.39 8.09
N GLN A 50 -5.56 -10.14 9.14
CA GLN A 50 -4.24 -9.54 8.99
C GLN A 50 -3.24 -10.48 8.32
N SER A 51 -3.28 -11.79 8.64
CA SER A 51 -2.38 -12.78 8.04
C SER A 51 -2.62 -12.94 6.54
N ILE A 52 -3.89 -13.00 6.09
CA ILE A 52 -4.25 -13.03 4.66
C ILE A 52 -3.72 -11.79 3.93
N LEU A 53 -3.87 -10.61 4.54
CA LEU A 53 -3.35 -9.37 3.96
C LEU A 53 -1.81 -9.41 3.84
N HIS A 54 -1.12 -9.89 4.87
CA HIS A 54 0.34 -10.02 4.84
C HIS A 54 0.82 -11.01 3.78
N LEU A 55 0.14 -12.13 3.58
CA LEU A 55 0.44 -13.06 2.50
C LEU A 55 0.33 -12.39 1.12
N HIS A 56 -0.74 -11.61 0.90
CA HIS A 56 -0.93 -10.88 -0.35
C HIS A 56 0.19 -9.86 -0.61
N VAL A 57 0.51 -9.03 0.39
CA VAL A 57 1.58 -8.02 0.28
C VAL A 57 2.94 -8.67 0.08
N SER A 58 3.23 -9.78 0.79
CA SER A 58 4.48 -10.53 0.64
C SER A 58 4.66 -11.06 -0.79
N ARG A 59 3.58 -11.59 -1.39
CA ARG A 59 3.61 -12.02 -2.80
C ARG A 59 3.90 -10.85 -3.75
N GLN A 60 3.25 -9.70 -3.56
CA GLN A 60 3.50 -8.51 -4.38
C GLN A 60 4.94 -8.03 -4.26
N LEU A 61 5.50 -8.04 -3.04
CA LEU A 61 6.89 -7.69 -2.78
C LEU A 61 7.84 -8.62 -3.54
N LEU A 62 7.64 -9.94 -3.44
CA LEU A 62 8.47 -10.93 -4.13
C LEU A 62 8.43 -10.76 -5.65
N VAL A 63 7.26 -10.48 -6.23
CA VAL A 63 7.12 -10.20 -7.67
C VAL A 63 7.93 -8.97 -8.08
N LYS A 64 7.88 -7.89 -7.28
CA LYS A 64 8.68 -6.68 -7.53
C LYS A 64 10.17 -6.95 -7.41
N MET A 65 10.60 -7.63 -6.34
CA MET A 65 12.01 -7.97 -6.12
C MET A 65 12.56 -8.84 -7.25
N ARG A 66 11.80 -9.84 -7.73
CA ARG A 66 12.18 -10.65 -8.90
C ARG A 66 12.46 -9.77 -10.13
N THR A 67 11.55 -8.85 -10.43
CA THR A 67 11.74 -7.93 -11.57
C THR A 67 12.92 -6.99 -11.35
N GLN A 68 13.10 -6.47 -10.13
CA GLN A 68 14.23 -5.62 -9.77
C GLN A 68 15.57 -6.33 -9.95
N VAL A 69 15.69 -7.56 -9.44
CA VAL A 69 16.91 -8.39 -9.59
C VAL A 69 17.19 -8.68 -11.06
N SER A 70 16.16 -9.01 -11.84
CA SER A 70 16.32 -9.23 -13.28
C SER A 70 16.79 -7.97 -14.02
N ASN A 71 16.24 -6.80 -13.69
CA ASN A 71 16.66 -5.52 -14.26
C ASN A 71 18.09 -5.15 -13.82
N HIS A 72 18.45 -5.43 -12.56
CA HIS A 72 19.78 -5.17 -12.03
C HIS A 72 20.84 -6.02 -12.75
N LEU A 73 20.60 -7.33 -12.90
CA LEU A 73 21.49 -8.22 -13.64
C LEU A 73 21.65 -7.79 -15.09
N ARG A 74 20.55 -7.36 -15.74
CA ARG A 74 20.60 -6.83 -17.11
C ARG A 74 21.46 -5.57 -17.21
N GLY A 75 21.34 -4.64 -16.25
CA GLY A 75 22.20 -3.47 -16.18
C GLY A 75 23.67 -3.84 -16.10
N LEU A 76 24.02 -4.72 -15.15
CA LEU A 76 25.41 -5.18 -14.99
C LEU A 76 25.96 -5.86 -16.25
N LEU A 77 25.21 -6.79 -16.84
CA LEU A 77 25.68 -7.51 -18.03
C LEU A 77 25.80 -6.62 -19.27
N SER A 78 24.98 -5.55 -19.37
CA SER A 78 25.09 -4.58 -20.46
C SER A 78 26.40 -3.79 -20.42
N GLU A 79 26.98 -3.55 -19.24
CA GLU A 79 28.30 -2.91 -19.10
C GLU A 79 29.41 -3.78 -19.70
N TYR A 80 29.22 -5.10 -19.74
CA TYR A 80 30.13 -6.07 -20.36
C TYR A 80 29.76 -6.40 -21.83
N GLY A 81 28.82 -5.67 -22.43
CA GLY A 81 28.39 -5.88 -23.82
C GLY A 81 27.44 -7.07 -24.04
N LEU A 82 26.95 -7.70 -22.97
CA LEU A 82 26.02 -8.83 -23.04
C LEU A 82 24.56 -8.34 -22.93
N ILE A 83 23.88 -8.21 -24.07
CA ILE A 83 22.50 -7.73 -24.15
C ILE A 83 21.51 -8.89 -24.00
N LEU A 84 20.81 -8.95 -22.87
CA LEU A 84 19.70 -9.89 -22.64
C LEU A 84 18.37 -9.27 -23.06
N LEU A 85 17.63 -9.97 -23.93
CA LEU A 85 16.27 -9.59 -24.32
C LEU A 85 15.31 -9.70 -23.13
N VAL A 86 14.31 -8.81 -23.09
CA VAL A 86 13.22 -8.90 -22.12
C VAL A 86 12.51 -10.24 -22.34
N MET A 87 12.24 -10.96 -21.24
CA MET A 87 11.29 -12.06 -21.26
C MET A 87 9.92 -11.46 -21.60
N CYS A 88 9.57 -11.44 -22.88
CA CYS A 88 8.21 -11.26 -23.31
C CYS A 88 7.46 -12.42 -22.66
N ALA A 89 6.61 -12.13 -21.67
CA ALA A 89 5.67 -13.13 -21.18
C ALA A 89 4.95 -13.64 -22.43
N ALA A 90 5.08 -14.94 -22.71
CA ALA A 90 4.59 -15.58 -23.92
C ALA A 90 3.19 -15.07 -24.28
N ALA A 91 3.12 -14.08 -25.18
CA ALA A 91 1.93 -13.80 -25.95
C ALA A 91 1.83 -14.96 -26.93
N GLY A 92 0.67 -15.62 -26.94
CA GLY A 92 0.48 -16.93 -27.54
C GLY A 92 1.10 -17.08 -28.92
N LEU A 93 1.90 -18.14 -29.07
CA LEU A 93 2.03 -18.81 -30.36
C LEU A 93 0.63 -19.32 -30.74
N HIS A 94 -0.15 -18.50 -31.44
CA HIS A 94 -1.07 -19.00 -32.45
C HIS A 94 -0.50 -18.54 -33.79
N ALA A 95 0.17 -19.49 -34.44
CA ALA A 95 0.50 -19.43 -35.85
C ALA A 95 -0.81 -19.65 -36.63
N ASP A 96 -1.11 -18.71 -37.51
CA ASP A 96 -1.88 -18.96 -38.74
C ASP A 96 -0.89 -19.22 -39.88
#